data_AF-A0AAV4YYH6-F1
#
_entry.id   AF-A0AAV4YYH6-F1
#
_cell.length_a   1.000
_cell.length_b   1.000
_cell.length_c   1.000
_cell.angle_alpha   90.00
_cell.angle_beta   90.00
_cell.angle_gamma   90.00
#
_symmetry.space_group_name_H-M   'P 1'
#
loop_
_entity.id
_entity.type
_entity.pdbx_description
1 polymer ?
#
loop_
_entity_poly.entity_id
_entity_poly.type
_entity_poly.pdbx_seq_one_letter_code
_entity_poly.pdbx_strand_id
1 'polypeptide(L)'
;MVSAIWKDTTIATSDETVIVEGNHYFPPSGVDLSLLEMSPHTSVCPIKGAARFFHVRAGDALNVNAAWTYPAPTPDAEGIRDYIAFWKGVDVA
;
A
#
# COMPACT_ATOMS: atom_id res chain seq x y z
N MET A 1 -14.64 -8.50 -1.19
CA MET A 1 -13.27 -8.89 -0.85
C MET A 1 -12.36 -8.48 -1.97
N VAL A 2 -11.46 -7.55 -1.69
CA VAL A 2 -10.43 -7.06 -2.62
C VAL A 2 -9.11 -7.73 -2.25
N SER A 3 -8.33 -8.11 -3.24
CA SER A 3 -7.00 -8.69 -3.07
C SER A 3 -5.94 -7.87 -3.81
N ALA A 4 -4.73 -7.82 -3.26
CA ALA A 4 -3.55 -7.29 -3.92
C ALA A 4 -2.58 -8.46 -4.19
N ILE A 5 -2.34 -8.78 -5.46
CA ILE A 5 -1.59 -9.96 -5.87
C ILE A 5 -0.42 -9.55 -6.78
N TRP A 6 0.76 -10.11 -6.54
CA TRP A 6 1.92 -9.93 -7.41
C TRP A 6 2.69 -11.23 -7.55
N LYS A 7 2.98 -11.66 -8.79
CA LYS A 7 3.68 -12.93 -9.09
C LYS A 7 3.08 -14.11 -8.32
N ASP A 8 1.76 -14.28 -8.43
CA ASP A 8 0.97 -15.33 -7.77
C ASP A 8 1.02 -15.32 -6.22
N THR A 9 1.62 -14.28 -5.62
CA THR A 9 1.67 -14.08 -4.17
C THR A 9 0.61 -13.08 -3.76
N THR A 10 -0.28 -13.48 -2.84
CA THR A 10 -1.26 -12.57 -2.25
C THR A 10 -0.58 -11.75 -1.15
N ILE A 11 -0.50 -10.44 -1.34
CA ILE A 11 0.15 -9.50 -0.42
C ILE A 11 -0.86 -8.95 0.58
N ALA A 12 -2.10 -8.73 0.12
CA ALA A 12 -3.17 -8.22 0.95
C ALA A 12 -4.53 -8.75 0.51
N THR A 13 -5.44 -8.92 1.46
CA THR A 13 -6.84 -9.23 1.22
C THR A 13 -7.69 -8.56 2.30
N SER A 14 -8.74 -7.84 1.90
CA SER A 14 -9.65 -7.18 2.84
C SER A 14 -11.02 -6.89 2.23
N ASP A 15 -12.05 -6.87 3.07
CA ASP A 15 -13.39 -6.34 2.74
C ASP A 15 -13.55 -4.86 3.14
N GLU A 16 -12.56 -4.29 3.82
CA GLU A 16 -12.63 -2.97 4.47
C GLU A 16 -11.74 -1.93 3.78
N THR A 17 -11.42 -2.12 2.50
CA THR A 17 -10.58 -1.17 1.76
C THR A 17 -11.29 0.16 1.56
N VAL A 18 -10.54 1.27 1.65
CA VAL A 18 -11.02 2.61 1.29
C VAL A 18 -10.53 2.97 -0.10
N ILE A 19 -11.40 3.50 -0.96
CA ILE A 19 -11.01 3.93 -2.31
C ILE A 19 -10.75 5.43 -2.31
N VAL A 20 -9.53 5.84 -2.67
CA VAL A 20 -9.15 7.25 -2.85
C VAL A 20 -8.43 7.40 -4.17
N GLU A 21 -8.92 8.30 -5.04
CA GLU A 21 -8.37 8.55 -6.38
C GLU A 21 -8.17 7.27 -7.21
N GLY A 22 -9.11 6.33 -7.10
CA GLY A 22 -9.08 5.06 -7.83
C GLY A 22 -8.13 4.00 -7.25
N ASN A 23 -7.43 4.29 -6.15
CA ASN A 23 -6.58 3.31 -5.47
C ASN A 23 -7.31 2.71 -4.26
N HIS A 24 -7.22 1.40 -4.10
CA HIS A 24 -7.63 0.72 -2.87
C HIS A 24 -6.54 0.87 -1.80
N TYR A 25 -6.95 1.37 -0.65
CA TYR A 25 -6.16 1.44 0.56
C TYR A 25 -6.62 0.32 1.49
N PHE A 26 -5.71 -0.61 1.78
CA PHE A 26 -5.96 -1.76 2.64
C PHE A 26 -5.62 -1.40 4.09
N PRO A 27 -6.46 -1.78 5.07
CA PRO A 27 -6.08 -1.65 6.47
C PRO A 27 -4.85 -2.53 6.75
N PRO A 28 -3.95 -2.14 7.67
CA PRO A 28 -2.76 -2.92 8.01
C PRO A 28 -3.06 -4.38 8.39
N SER A 29 -4.22 -4.65 8.99
CA SER A 29 -4.68 -5.99 9.36
C SER A 29 -4.94 -6.91 8.16
N GLY A 30 -5.21 -6.35 6.99
CA GLY A 30 -5.45 -7.08 5.75
C GLY A 30 -4.19 -7.24 4.89
N VAL A 31 -3.01 -6.84 5.38
CA VAL A 31 -1.75 -6.84 4.63
C VAL A 31 -0.74 -7.76 5.31
N ASP A 32 -0.12 -8.65 4.54
CA ASP A 32 1.04 -9.41 5.02
C ASP A 32 2.28 -8.51 5.02
N LEU A 33 2.53 -7.88 6.17
CA LEU A 33 3.67 -6.98 6.36
C LEU A 33 5.03 -7.71 6.25
N SER A 34 5.08 -9.04 6.35
CA SER A 34 6.33 -9.79 6.17
C SER A 34 6.83 -9.78 4.72
N LEU A 35 5.94 -9.47 3.77
CA LEU A 35 6.25 -9.30 2.35
C LEU A 35 6.63 -7.85 2.01
N LEU A 36 6.63 -6.94 2.99
CA LEU A 36 6.94 -5.53 2.79
C LEU A 36 8.29 -5.16 3.41
N GLU A 37 9.11 -4.48 2.63
CA GLU A 37 10.38 -3.94 3.08
C GLU A 37 10.37 -2.41 3.02
N MET A 38 10.77 -1.76 4.11
CA MET A 38 10.80 -0.29 4.17
C MET A 38 11.76 0.27 3.11
N SER A 39 11.25 1.18 2.27
CA SER A 39 12.07 1.91 1.32
C SER A 39 12.61 3.21 1.93
N PRO A 40 13.82 3.65 1.57
CA PRO A 40 14.28 5.00 1.88
C PRO A 40 13.51 6.08 1.08
N HIS A 41 12.76 5.69 0.05
CA HIS A 41 11.99 6.62 -0.76
C HIS A 41 10.80 7.19 0.01
N THR A 42 10.62 8.50 -0.12
CA THR A 42 9.47 9.25 0.41
C THR A 42 9.01 10.26 -0.62
N SER A 43 7.76 10.69 -0.51
CA SER A 43 7.23 11.81 -1.32
C SER A 43 6.25 12.62 -0.49
N VAL A 44 5.93 13.83 -0.93
CA VAL A 44 4.98 14.71 -0.25
C VAL A 44 3.84 15.05 -1.20
N CYS A 45 2.62 14.78 -0.76
CA CYS A 45 1.41 15.23 -1.41
C CYS A 45 0.84 16.41 -0.61
N PRO A 46 0.54 17.57 -1.23
CA PRO A 46 -0.03 18.70 -0.51
C PRO A 46 -1.33 18.38 0.23
N ILE A 47 -2.12 17.46 -0.34
CA ILE A 47 -3.43 17.07 0.20
C ILE A 47 -3.31 15.87 1.13
N LYS A 48 -2.42 14.90 0.88
CA LYS A 48 -2.38 13.65 1.65
C LYS A 48 -1.26 13.58 2.69
N GLY A 49 -0.31 14.51 2.68
CA GLY A 49 0.84 14.51 3.57
C GLY A 49 2.04 13.73 3.03
N ALA A 50 2.93 13.30 3.92
CA ALA A 50 4.15 12.59 3.56
C ALA A 50 3.87 11.09 3.35
N ALA A 51 4.10 10.61 2.12
CA ALA A 51 4.03 9.21 1.78
C ALA A 51 5.34 8.49 2.12
N ARG A 52 5.22 7.30 2.69
CA ARG A 52 6.33 6.34 2.85
C ARG A 52 6.09 5.16 1.92
N PHE A 53 7.17 4.63 1.35
CA PHE A 53 7.10 3.53 0.40
C PHE A 53 7.66 2.24 0.98
N PHE A 54 7.16 1.13 0.44
CA PHE A 54 7.70 -0.19 0.67
C PHE A 54 8.06 -0.85 -0.65
N HIS A 55 9.11 -1.67 -0.63
CA HIS A 55 9.28 -2.70 -1.64
C HIS A 55 8.39 -3.88 -1.30
N VAL A 56 7.88 -4.58 -2.31
CA VAL A 56 7.15 -5.84 -2.14
C VAL A 56 8.07 -6.99 -2.50
N ARG A 57 8.23 -7.96 -1.59
CA ARG A 57 9.02 -9.17 -1.81
C ARG A 57 8.09 -10.37 -2.00
N ALA A 58 8.25 -11.07 -3.12
CA ALA A 58 7.56 -12.33 -3.42
C ALA A 58 8.61 -13.38 -3.75
N GLY A 59 8.97 -14.20 -2.77
CA GLY A 59 10.14 -15.08 -2.85
C GLY A 59 11.42 -14.28 -3.12
N ASP A 60 12.16 -14.64 -4.18
CA ASP A 60 13.38 -13.95 -4.59
C ASP A 60 13.13 -12.68 -5.40
N ALA A 61 11.88 -12.40 -5.80
CA ALA A 61 11.53 -11.23 -6.58
C ALA A 61 11.28 -10.01 -5.68
N LEU A 62 11.80 -8.86 -6.07
CA LEU A 62 11.61 -7.57 -5.39
C LEU A 62 10.94 -6.56 -6.33
N ASN A 63 9.78 -6.03 -5.94
CA ASN A 63 9.11 -4.93 -6.62
C ASN A 63 9.42 -3.62 -5.89
N VAL A 64 10.27 -2.79 -6.49
CA VAL A 64 10.81 -1.60 -5.84
C VAL A 64 9.77 -0.48 -5.75
N ASN A 65 9.55 -0.01 -4.53
CA ASN A 65 8.57 1.04 -4.17
C ASN A 65 7.20 0.69 -4.72
N ALA A 66 6.71 -0.53 -4.50
CA ALA A 66 5.47 -1.05 -5.09
C ALA A 66 4.26 -0.94 -4.16
N ALA A 67 4.48 -0.52 -2.92
CA ALA A 67 3.43 -0.13 -2.00
C ALA A 67 3.75 1.21 -1.34
N TRP A 68 2.74 1.92 -0.87
CA TRP A 68 2.90 3.16 -0.11
C TRP A 68 1.84 3.32 0.97
N THR A 69 2.16 4.14 1.96
CA THR A 69 1.28 4.49 3.07
C THR A 69 1.46 5.96 3.47
N TYR A 70 0.46 6.51 4.15
CA TYR A 70 0.51 7.83 4.77
C TYR A 70 0.37 7.66 6.29
N PRO A 71 1.48 7.67 7.05
CA PRO A 71 1.42 7.47 8.51
C PRO A 71 1.00 8.72 9.27
N ALA A 72 1.18 9.89 8.66
CA ALA A 72 0.76 11.18 9.18
C ALA A 72 0.09 11.98 8.05
N PRO A 73 -1.12 11.56 7.62
CA PRO A 73 -1.85 12.29 6.59
C PRO A 73 -2.34 13.64 7.11
N THR A 74 -2.83 14.48 6.20
CA THR A 74 -3.58 15.68 6.58
C THR A 74 -4.97 15.29 7.12
N PRO A 75 -5.70 16.21 7.77
CA PRO A 75 -7.06 15.94 8.24
C PRO A 75 -8.01 15.44 7.15
N ASP A 76 -7.86 15.92 5.91
CA ASP A 76 -8.70 15.53 4.78
C ASP A 76 -8.45 14.10 4.30
N ALA A 77 -7.26 13.55 4.61
CA ALA A 77 -6.85 12.20 4.25
C ALA A 77 -6.73 11.28 5.49
N GLU A 78 -7.29 11.68 6.63
CA GLU A 78 -7.17 10.93 7.90
C GLU A 78 -7.75 9.51 7.81
N GLY A 79 -8.78 9.30 6.98
CA GLY A 79 -9.41 8.00 6.77
C GLY A 79 -8.54 6.93 6.12
N ILE A 80 -7.35 7.30 5.60
CA ILE A 80 -6.36 6.35 5.05
C ILE A 80 -5.07 6.31 5.86
N ARG A 81 -5.07 6.84 7.10
CA ARG A 81 -3.91 6.79 8.00
C ARG A 81 -3.42 5.35 8.13
N ASP A 82 -2.13 5.14 7.88
CA ASP A 82 -1.44 3.85 7.94
C ASP A 82 -1.95 2.78 6.97
N TYR A 83 -2.99 3.06 6.17
CA TYR A 83 -3.45 2.11 5.17
C TYR A 83 -2.43 2.03 4.03
N ILE A 84 -2.40 0.88 3.37
CA ILE A 84 -1.38 0.54 2.38
C ILE A 84 -2.07 0.37 1.03
N ALA A 85 -1.55 1.08 0.02
CA ALA A 85 -1.98 0.93 -1.36
C ALA A 85 -0.83 0.39 -2.22
N PHE A 86 -1.17 -0.20 -3.36
CA PHE A 86 -0.25 -0.96 -4.22
C PHE A 86 -0.33 -0.51 -5.68
N TRP A 87 0.79 -0.64 -6.41
CA TRP A 87 0.89 -0.31 -7.85
C TRP A 87 2.04 -1.09 -8.51
N LYS A 88 2.51 -0.65 -9.68
CA LYS A 88 3.66 -1.24 -10.41
C LYS A 88 3.48 -2.73 -10.72
N GLY A 89 2.31 -3.06 -11.28
CA GLY A 89 1.98 -4.41 -11.72
C GLY A 89 1.51 -5.34 -10.60
N VAL A 90 1.30 -4.83 -9.38
CA VAL A 90 0.44 -5.49 -8.39
C VAL A 90 -0.99 -5.40 -8.93
N ASP A 91 -1.63 -6.55 -9.12
CA ASP A 91 -3.04 -6.63 -9.50
C ASP A 91 -3.90 -6.39 -8.25
N VAL A 92 -4.88 -5.50 -8.37
CA VAL A 92 -5.76 -5.10 -7.28
C VAL A 92 -7.20 -5.23 -7.74
N ALA A 93 -7.89 -6.28 -7.27
CA ALA A 93 -9.23 -6.65 -7.71
C ALA A 93 -10.04 -7.34 -6.61
#